data_AF-A0A940NXM2-F1
#
_entry.id   AF-A0A940NXM2-F1
#
_cell.length_a   1.000
_cell.length_b   1.000
_cell.length_c   1.000
_cell.angle_alpha   90.00
_cell.angle_beta   90.00
_cell.angle_gamma   90.00
#
_symmetry.space_group_name_H-M   'P 1'
#
loop_
_entity.id
_entity.type
_entity.pdbx_description
1 polymer ?
#
loop_
_entity_poly.entity_id
_entity_poly.type
_entity_poly.pdbx_seq_one_letter_code
_entity_poly.pdbx_strand_id
1 'polypeptide(L)' 'MQFFTEAAAKLPVLKELKAACAKGISPVSLTGVSQIHKAQLLLTLSQEQPLLAVLPDESAVRQLCEDINFMA' A
#
# COMPACT_ATOMS: atom_id res chain seq x y z
N MET A 1 -13.96 3.34 -1.17
CA MET A 1 -14.47 3.73 -2.49
C MET A 1 -13.61 3.14 -3.60
N GLN A 2 -14.22 2.54 -4.62
CA GLN A 2 -13.52 1.89 -5.74
C GLN A 2 -12.59 2.84 -6.54
N PHE A 3 -12.89 4.14 -6.52
CA PHE A 3 -12.04 5.17 -7.13
C PHE A 3 -10.58 5.16 -6.62
N PHE A 4 -10.35 5.02 -5.32
CA PHE A 4 -9.00 5.11 -4.76
C PHE A 4 -8.13 3.94 -5.16
N THR A 5 -8.69 2.72 -5.21
CA THR A 5 -7.97 1.51 -5.63
C THR A 5 -7.73 1.50 -7.13
N GLU A 6 -8.69 1.98 -7.94
CA GLU A 6 -8.51 2.13 -9.39
C GLU A 6 -7.45 3.19 -9.76
N ALA A 7 -7.45 4.33 -9.05
CA ALA A 7 -6.43 5.36 -9.22
C ALA A 7 -5.04 4.82 -8.81
N ALA A 8 -4.97 4.10 -7.70
CA ALA A 8 -3.74 3.49 -7.20
C ALA A 8 -3.16 2.46 -8.18
N ALA A 9 -4.01 1.61 -8.78
CA ALA A 9 -3.63 0.61 -9.77
C ALA A 9 -2.91 1.20 -10.99
N LYS A 10 -3.13 2.49 -11.27
CA LYS A 10 -2.48 3.22 -12.36
C LYS A 10 -1.11 3.80 -11.97
N LEU A 11 -0.79 3.89 -10.68
CA LEU A 11 0.49 4.44 -10.22
C LEU A 11 1.67 3.56 -10.67
N PRO A 12 2.74 4.13 -11.26
CA PRO A 12 3.91 3.37 -11.71
C PRO A 12 4.54 2.54 -10.58
N VAL A 13 4.63 3.12 -9.39
CA VAL A 13 5.20 2.47 -8.20
C VAL A 13 4.49 1.16 -7.85
N LEU A 14 3.16 1.11 -7.94
CA LEU A 14 2.41 -0.09 -7.62
C LEU A 14 2.58 -1.16 -8.70
N LYS A 15 2.67 -0.76 -9.97
CA LYS A 15 2.92 -1.69 -11.09
C LYS A 15 4.30 -2.34 -10.98
N GLU A 16 5.32 -1.54 -10.67
CA GLU A 16 6.69 -2.03 -10.48
C GLU A 16 6.78 -2.97 -9.27
N LEU A 17 6.15 -2.59 -8.15
CA LEU A 17 6.10 -3.43 -6.96
C LEU A 17 5.39 -4.76 -7.24
N LYS A 18 4.22 -4.74 -7.90
CA LYS A 18 3.51 -5.97 -8.30
C LYS A 18 4.35 -6.85 -9.22
N ALA A 19 5.05 -6.27 -10.20
CA ALA A 19 5.93 -7.01 -11.09
C ALA A 19 7.13 -7.63 -10.36
N ALA A 20 7.70 -6.94 -9.37
CA ALA A 20 8.77 -7.48 -8.53
C ALA A 20 8.28 -8.65 -7.68
N CYS A 21 7.12 -8.50 -7.01
CA CYS A 21 6.49 -9.55 -6.22
C CYS A 21 6.17 -10.79 -7.08
N ALA A 22 5.60 -10.61 -8.27
CA ALA A 22 5.27 -11.71 -9.18
C ALA A 22 6.52 -12.48 -9.67
N LYS A 23 7.70 -11.84 -9.67
CA LYS A 23 8.99 -12.46 -10.00
C LYS A 23 9.71 -13.06 -8.78
N GLY A 24 9.11 -13.01 -7.59
CA GLY A 24 9.73 -13.47 -6.35
C GLY A 24 10.90 -12.59 -5.88
N ILE A 25 10.99 -11.34 -6.34
CA ILE A 25 12.08 -10.44 -5.97
C ILE A 25 11.82 -9.90 -4.56
N SER A 26 12.71 -10.23 -3.63
CA SER A 26 12.69 -9.72 -2.26
C SER A 26 14.11 -9.71 -1.65
N PRO A 27 14.45 -8.76 -0.76
CA PRO A 27 13.61 -7.64 -0.30
C PRO A 27 13.48 -6.50 -1.34
N VAL A 28 12.39 -5.74 -1.24
CA VAL A 28 12.16 -4.52 -2.05
C VAL A 28 12.19 -3.31 -1.13
N SER A 29 12.98 -2.30 -1.47
CA SER A 29 13.01 -1.01 -0.78
C SER A 29 12.24 0.02 -1.57
N LEU A 30 11.26 0.66 -0.93
CA LEU A 30 10.43 1.69 -1.54
C LEU A 30 10.63 3.03 -0.82
N THR A 31 11.11 4.04 -1.55
CA THR A 31 11.46 5.36 -1.00
C THR A 31 10.56 6.46 -1.56
N GLY A 32 10.48 7.60 -0.86
CA GLY A 32 9.69 8.76 -1.32
C GLY A 32 8.17 8.60 -1.24
N VAL A 33 7.67 7.60 -0.50
CA VAL A 33 6.23 7.34 -0.36
C VAL A 33 5.67 8.12 0.83
N SER A 34 4.77 9.07 0.55
CA SER A 34 4.01 9.77 1.59
C SER A 34 3.11 8.80 2.36
N GLN A 35 2.64 9.20 3.56
CA GLN A 35 1.82 8.32 4.39
C GLN A 35 0.52 7.89 3.69
N ILE A 36 -0.19 8.83 3.06
CA ILE A 36 -1.42 8.52 2.32
C ILE A 36 -1.18 7.52 1.18
N HIS A 37 -0.03 7.61 0.49
CA HIS A 37 0.31 6.65 -0.56
C HIS A 37 0.61 5.25 0.00
N LYS A 38 1.16 5.13 1.22
CA LYS A 38 1.35 3.81 1.88
C LYS A 38 0.00 3.16 2.19
N ALA A 39 -0.94 3.94 2.75
CA ALA A 39 -2.30 3.47 3.00
C ALA A 39 -2.98 3.01 1.70
N GLN A 40 -2.85 3.82 0.64
CA GLN A 40 -3.46 3.53 -0.66
C GLN A 40 -2.84 2.28 -1.32
N LEU A 41 -1.51 2.11 -1.21
CA LEU A 41 -0.79 0.93 -1.67
C LEU A 41 -1.27 -0.33 -0.94
N LEU A 42 -1.32 -0.29 0.39
CA LEU A 42 -1.76 -1.41 1.22
C LEU A 42 -3.21 -1.80 0.94
N LEU A 43 -4.12 -0.82 0.86
CA LEU A 43 -5.52 -1.06 0.53
C LEU A 43 -5.69 -1.70 -0.86
N THR A 44 -4.85 -1.31 -1.82
CA THR A 44 -4.94 -1.84 -3.19
C THR A 44 -4.34 -3.24 -3.29
N LEU A 45 -3.20 -3.48 -2.63
CA LEU A 45 -2.57 -4.80 -2.59
C LEU A 45 -3.38 -5.81 -1.77
N SER A 46 -4.11 -5.35 -0.74
CA SER A 46 -4.95 -6.23 0.10
C SER A 46 -6.14 -6.83 -0.66
N GLN A 47 -6.50 -6.28 -1.83
CA GLN A 47 -7.52 -6.86 -2.71
C GLN A 47 -7.06 -8.17 -3.37
N GLU A 48 -5.75 -8.41 -3.43
CA GLU A 48 -5.17 -9.59 -4.10
C GLU A 48 -4.75 -10.66 -3.10
N GLN A 49 -4.22 -10.26 -1.93
CA GLN A 49 -3.75 -11.18 -0.89
C GLN A 49 -3.76 -10.53 0.50
N PRO A 50 -3.84 -11.31 1.58
CA PRO A 50 -3.65 -10.79 2.94
C PRO A 50 -2.27 -10.13 3.11
N LEU A 51 -2.22 -9.03 3.86
CA LEU A 51 -1.00 -8.26 4.11
C LEU A 51 -0.80 -8.01 5.61
N LEU A 52 0.47 -7.93 6.01
CA LEU A 52 0.89 -7.47 7.33
C LEU A 52 1.72 -6.20 7.17
N ALA A 53 1.28 -5.10 7.77
CA ALA A 53 2.05 -3.87 7.87
C ALA A 53 2.61 -3.75 9.30
N VAL A 54 3.93 -3.56 9.42
CA VAL A 54 4.61 -3.33 10.69
C VAL A 54 5.05 -1.88 10.74
N LEU A 55 4.66 -1.17 11.80
CA LEU A 55 4.95 0.25 12.00
C LEU A 55 5.71 0.48 13.31
N PRO A 56 6.41 1.63 13.47
CA PRO A 56 7.26 1.88 14.63
C PRO A 56 6.52 2.01 15.95
N ASP A 57 5.27 2.51 15.93
CA ASP A 57 4.50 2.81 17.13
C ASP A 57 2.98 2.81 16.86
N GLU A 58 2.20 2.87 17.93
CA GLU A 58 0.74 2.86 17.89
C GLU A 58 0.16 4.09 17.17
N SER A 59 0.80 5.26 17.27
CA SER A 59 0.30 6.47 16.62
C SER A 59 0.35 6.33 15.10
N ALA A 60 1.44 5.77 14.57
CA ALA A 60 1.58 5.48 13.16
C ALA A 60 0.56 4.43 12.69
N VAL A 61 0.29 3.41 13.51
CA VAL A 61 -0.76 2.41 13.21
C VAL A 61 -2.14 3.06 13.14
N ARG A 62 -2.51 3.88 14.12
CA ARG A 62 -3.82 4.57 14.14
C ARG A 62 -4.02 5.44 12.90
N GLN A 63 -3.03 6.27 12.57
CA GLN A 63 -3.09 7.11 11.37
C GLN A 63 -3.23 6.27 10.09
N LEU A 64 -2.46 5.18 9.96
CA LEU A 64 -2.56 4.30 8.80
C LEU A 64 -3.96 3.67 8.67
N CYS A 65 -4.53 3.21 9.79
CA CYS A 65 -5.88 2.66 9.82
C CYS A 65 -6.94 3.71 9.44
N GLU A 66 -6.83 4.93 9.95
CA GLU A 66 -7.71 6.04 9.59
C GLU A 66 -7.64 6.35 8.09
N ASP A 67 -6.42 6.46 7.53
CA ASP A 67 -6.22 6.71 6.10
C ASP A 67 -6.82 5.58 5.24
N ILE A 68 -6.61 4.31 5.61
CA ILE A 68 -7.19 3.17 4.92
C ILE A 68 -8.73 3.21 5.00
N ASN A 69 -9.28 3.43 6.18
CA ASN A 69 -10.74 3.45 6.39
C ASN A 69 -11.42 4.63 5.68
N PHE A 70 -10.71 5.75 5.53
CA PHE A 70 -11.19 6.88 4.73
C PHE A 70 -11.29 6.53 3.23
N MET A 71 -10.37 5.70 2.73
CA MET A 71 -10.32 5.30 1.32
C MET A 71 -11.13 4.04 0.99
N ALA A 72 -11.36 3.16 1.96
CA ALA A 72 -12.10 1.89 1.81
C ALA A 72 -13.55 2.11 1.38
#